data_AF-I4WA51-F1
#
_entry.id   AF-I4WA51-F1
#
_cell.length_a   1.000
_cell.length_b   1.000
_cell.length_c   1.000
_cell.angle_alpha   90.00
_cell.angle_beta   90.00
_cell.angle_gamma   90.00
#
_symmetry.space_group_name_H-M   'P 1'
#
loop_
_entity.id
_entity.type
_entity.pdbx_description
1 polymer ?
#
loop_
_entity_poly.entity_id
_entity_poly.type
_entity_poly.pdbx_seq_one_letter_code
_entity_poly.pdbx_strand_id
1 'polypeptide(L)' 'HTGSRHRRLRAELAAAGERDGFRTYFPRLQFCTDNGAMIALAGAIRLAAGQQQDETVQVFPRWNLETLPPAA' A
#
# COMPACT_ATOMS: atom_id res chain seq x y z
N HIS A 1 16.53 14.35 10.86
CA HIS A 1 15.33 14.55 11.69
C HIS A 1 14.09 14.19 10.88
N THR A 2 13.72 12.91 10.91
CA THR A 2 12.72 12.28 10.05
C THR A 2 11.34 12.38 10.70
N GLY A 3 10.70 13.55 10.60
CA GLY A 3 9.32 13.75 11.02
C GLY A 3 8.37 13.21 9.95
N SER A 4 7.32 12.50 10.36
CA SER A 4 6.42 11.83 9.41
C SER A 4 5.81 12.79 8.38
N ARG A 5 5.63 12.34 7.13
CA ARG A 5 4.70 13.02 6.23
C ARG A 5 3.27 12.83 6.79
N HIS A 6 2.77 13.93 7.38
CA HIS A 6 1.49 14.14 8.07
C HIS A 6 1.33 13.57 9.49
N ARG A 7 2.18 14.03 10.44
CA ARG A 7 2.10 13.67 11.88
C ARG A 7 0.73 13.94 12.48
N ARG A 8 0.17 15.11 12.16
CA ARG A 8 -1.12 15.56 12.67
C ARG A 8 -2.26 14.66 12.20
N LEU A 9 -2.32 14.36 10.91
CA LEU A 9 -3.34 13.46 10.35
C LEU A 9 -3.28 12.08 10.97
N ARG A 10 -2.07 11.52 11.17
CA ARG A 10 -1.92 10.21 11.85
C ARG A 10 -2.47 10.23 13.27
N ALA A 11 -2.20 11.30 14.02
CA ALA A 11 -2.71 11.46 15.38
C ALA A 11 -4.24 11.62 15.40
N GLU A 12 -4.81 12.40 14.49
CA GLU A 12 -6.26 12.59 14.37
C GLU A 12 -6.97 11.29 14.00
N LEU A 13 -6.43 10.52 13.04
CA LEU A 13 -6.96 9.21 12.65
C LEU A 13 -6.85 8.18 13.79
N ALA A 14 -5.74 8.16 14.52
CA ALA A 14 -5.59 7.27 15.68
C ALA A 14 -6.61 7.62 16.76
N ALA A 15 -6.79 8.92 17.07
CA ALA A 15 -7.78 9.37 18.03
C ALA A 15 -9.23 9.05 17.59
N ALA A 16 -9.52 9.11 16.27
CA ALA A 16 -10.81 8.68 15.74
C ALA A 16 -11.01 7.16 15.90
N GLY A 17 -9.96 6.36 15.66
CA GLY A 17 -10.00 4.91 15.87
C GLY A 17 -10.38 4.51 17.30
N GLU A 18 -9.82 5.19 18.30
CA GLU A 18 -10.16 4.98 19.71
C GLU A 18 -11.62 5.33 20.03
N ARG A 19 -12.21 6.32 19.35
CA ARG A 19 -13.60 6.74 19.57
C ARG A 19 -14.60 5.85 18.83
N ASP A 20 -14.29 5.48 17.60
CA ASP A 20 -15.24 4.89 16.66
C ASP A 20 -15.06 3.36 16.53
N GLY A 21 -14.08 2.78 17.24
CA GLY A 21 -13.89 1.33 17.34
C GLY A 21 -13.09 0.69 16.21
N PHE A 22 -12.25 1.45 15.50
CA PHE A 22 -11.36 0.91 14.46
C PHE A 22 -9.89 1.09 14.78
N ARG A 23 -9.03 0.24 14.19
CA ARG A 23 -7.58 0.32 14.38
C ARG A 23 -6.92 1.00 13.19
N THR A 24 -5.92 1.83 13.46
CA THR A 24 -5.08 2.45 12.43
C THR A 24 -3.76 1.70 12.29
N TYR A 25 -3.31 1.54 11.05
CA TYR A 25 -2.01 0.96 10.73
C TYR A 25 -1.28 1.91 9.79
N PHE A 26 -0.06 2.28 10.15
CA PHE A 26 0.76 3.15 9.32
C PHE A 26 2.13 2.53 9.08
N PRO A 27 2.64 2.52 7.85
CA PRO A 27 3.98 2.05 7.57
C PRO A 27 5.04 2.98 8.22
N ARG A 28 6.25 2.43 8.39
CA ARG A 28 7.44 3.22 8.76
C ARG A 28 7.65 4.34 7.74
N LEU A 29 8.24 5.47 8.15
CA LEU A 29 8.31 6.68 7.34
C LEU A 29 9.01 6.50 5.99
N GLN A 30 10.06 5.68 5.95
CA GLN A 30 10.79 5.34 4.73
C GLN A 30 9.93 4.60 3.70
N PHE A 31 8.80 4.01 4.10
CA PHE A 31 7.88 3.28 3.23
C PHE A 31 6.60 4.07 2.93
N CYS A 32 6.55 5.37 3.25
CA CYS A 32 5.38 6.23 3.03
C CYS A 32 5.42 7.04 1.72
N THR A 33 6.53 7.01 0.98
CA THR A 33 6.63 7.49 -0.41
C THR A 33 6.69 6.29 -1.34
N ASP A 34 6.48 6.53 -2.62
CA ASP A 34 6.79 5.58 -3.68
C ASP A 34 8.22 5.05 -3.50
N ASN A 35 8.33 3.72 -3.45
CA ASN A 35 9.60 3.04 -3.25
C ASN A 35 9.55 1.64 -3.89
N GLY A 36 10.72 1.08 -4.21
CA GLY A 36 10.80 -0.26 -4.81
C GLY A 36 10.36 -1.39 -3.88
N ALA A 37 10.43 -1.20 -2.56
CA ALA A 37 10.09 -2.24 -1.60
C ALA A 37 8.59 -2.57 -1.59
N MET A 38 7.71 -1.56 -1.71
CA MET A 38 6.27 -1.80 -1.84
C MET A 38 5.90 -2.51 -3.15
N ILE A 39 6.60 -2.19 -4.26
CA ILE A 39 6.37 -2.85 -5.55
C ILE A 39 6.82 -4.31 -5.49
N ALA A 40 8.01 -4.57 -4.94
CA ALA A 40 8.52 -5.93 -4.77
C ALA A 40 7.62 -6.78 -3.87
N LEU A 41 7.14 -6.23 -2.75
CA LEU A 41 6.22 -6.91 -1.84
C LEU A 41 4.89 -7.24 -2.50
N ALA A 42 4.27 -6.26 -3.18
CA ALA A 42 3.00 -6.49 -3.89
C ALA A 42 3.14 -7.55 -4.99
N GLY A 43 4.26 -7.53 -5.73
CA GLY A 43 4.58 -8.56 -6.72
C GLY A 43 4.74 -9.94 -6.10
N ALA A 44 5.48 -10.05 -4.99
CA ALA A 44 5.67 -11.32 -4.29
C ALA A 44 4.35 -11.89 -3.75
N ILE A 45 3.47 -11.06 -3.18
CA ILE A 45 2.14 -11.46 -2.71
C ILE A 45 1.30 -12.00 -3.87
N ARG A 46 1.26 -11.26 -4.99
CA ARG A 46 0.49 -11.68 -6.18
C ARG A 46 1.03 -12.96 -6.80
N LEU A 47 2.35 -13.11 -6.88
CA LEU A 47 2.99 -14.34 -7.36
C LEU A 47 2.65 -15.53 -6.44
N ALA A 48 2.71 -15.34 -5.13
CA ALA A 48 2.34 -16.37 -4.15
C ALA A 48 0.85 -16.76 -4.25
N ALA A 49 -0.02 -15.81 -4.62
CA ALA A 49 -1.43 -16.05 -4.90
C ALA A 49 -1.69 -16.70 -6.28
N GLY A 50 -0.65 -17.09 -7.02
CA GLY A 50 -0.74 -17.78 -8.31
C GLY A 50 -0.91 -16.86 -9.52
N GLN A 51 -0.80 -15.54 -9.37
CA GLN A 51 -0.80 -14.63 -10.51
C GLN A 51 0.47 -14.84 -11.35
N GLN A 52 0.29 -15.00 -12.65
CA GLN A 52 1.36 -15.10 -13.63
C GLN A 52 1.11 -14.15 -14.80
N GLN A 53 2.18 -13.81 -15.52
CA GLN A 53 2.15 -13.05 -16.75
C GLN A 53 3.20 -13.65 -17.69
N ASP A 54 3.01 -13.49 -18.99
CA ASP A 54 4.02 -13.85 -19.98
C ASP A 54 5.20 -12.86 -19.94
N GLU A 55 6.16 -12.99 -20.85
CA GLU A 55 7.33 -12.11 -20.91
C GLU A 55 6.97 -10.69 -21.40
N THR A 56 5.70 -10.41 -21.72
CA THR A 56 5.29 -9.08 -22.18
C THR A 56 5.19 -8.11 -21.01
N VAL A 57 5.82 -6.95 -21.15
CA VAL A 57 5.69 -5.85 -20.21
C VAL A 57 4.60 -4.93 -20.70
N GLN A 58 3.47 -4.91 -19.97
CA GLN A 58 2.36 -4.01 -20.24
C GLN A 58 2.41 -2.83 -19.27
N VAL A 59 2.20 -1.61 -19.79
CA VAL A 59 2.21 -0.38 -19.02
C VAL A 59 0.87 0.33 -19.15
N PHE A 60 0.26 0.66 -18.01
CA PHE A 60 -1.04 1.32 -17.94
C PHE A 60 -0.89 2.68 -17.25
N PRO A 61 -0.79 3.80 -17.99
CA PRO A 61 -0.65 5.14 -17.39
C PRO A 61 -1.84 5.54 -16.51
N ARG A 62 -3.03 4.98 -16.80
CA ARG A 62 -4.23 5.08 -15.98
C ARG A 62 -4.72 3.67 -15.70
N TRP A 63 -4.35 3.13 -14.54
CA TRP A 63 -4.75 1.79 -14.14
C TRP A 63 -5.74 1.88 -12.97
N ASN A 64 -6.98 1.42 -13.18
CA ASN A 64 -7.97 1.41 -12.12
C ASN A 64 -7.70 0.24 -11.16
N LEU A 65 -7.56 0.53 -9.86
CA LEU A 65 -7.35 -0.49 -8.83
C LEU A 65 -8.51 -1.49 -8.73
N GLU A 66 -9.74 -1.07 -9.02
CA GLU A 66 -10.92 -1.94 -8.98
C GLU A 66 -10.92 -3.01 -10.08
N THR A 67 -10.13 -2.82 -11.14
CA THR A 67 -9.99 -3.80 -12.23
C THR A 67 -8.98 -4.90 -11.91
N LEU A 68 -8.27 -4.80 -10.78
CA LEU A 68 -7.28 -5.79 -10.41
C LEU A 68 -7.97 -7.08 -9.94
N PRO A 69 -7.48 -8.27 -10.35
CA PRO A 69 -7.95 -9.51 -9.77
C PRO A 69 -7.61 -9.53 -8.26
N PRO A 70 -8.47 -10.14 -7.43
CA PRO A 70 -8.19 -10.35 -6.01
C PRO A 70 -6.82 -10.99 -5.83
N ALA A 71 -6.00 -10.43 -4.94
CA ALA A 71 -4.87 -11.15 -4.36
C ALA A 71 -5.45 -11.98 -3.21
N ALA A 72 -5.41 -13.31 -3.33
CA ALA A 72 -5.95 -14.25 -2.34
C ALA A 72 -5.33 -14.05 -0.95
#